data_AF-A0A563U896-F1
#
_entry.id   AF-A0A563U896-F1
#
_cell.length_a   1.000
_cell.length_b   1.000
_cell.length_c   1.000
_cell.angle_alpha   90.00
_cell.angle_beta   90.00
_cell.angle_gamma   90.00
#
_symmetry.space_group_name_H-M   'P 1'
#
loop_
_entity.id
_entity.type
_entity.pdbx_description
1 polymer ?
#
loop_
_entity_poly.entity_id
_entity_poly.type
_entity_poly.pdbx_seq_one_letter_code
_entity_poly.pdbx_strand_id
1 'polypeptide(L)'
;MKITFAIILASVYGLIIRLMFGFLSDVLEIMSISFLFILPSLIGFLTIILLPLRAVKNRTRAFFLPWLTSLLLFIITVLFSVEGVICWVMVYPFFSTMAGIDGIIAYQFKSNKLKKGTDNPKLKLSLLAILPLFAGLLERDASSATSQYQLSRSVVIEASTVAVWNKITHIRLISSNENRSLFTDVVGFPRHTSTVIDTLIAGGHRKAMFEKGLYFDEVITELKPLQLLTVAIKA
;
A
#
# COMPACT_ATOMS: atom_id res chain seq x y z
N MET A 1 -9.16 -32.42 2.82
CA MET A 1 -8.94 -31.13 3.50
C MET A 1 -10.19 -30.28 3.38
N LYS A 2 -10.60 -29.64 4.48
CA LYS A 2 -11.69 -28.64 4.48
C LYS A 2 -11.22 -27.38 3.76
N ILE A 3 -12.15 -26.67 3.09
CA ILE A 3 -11.87 -25.45 2.32
C ILE A 3 -11.17 -24.40 3.18
N THR A 4 -11.62 -24.27 4.44
CA THR A 4 -11.08 -23.34 5.44
C THR A 4 -9.58 -23.55 5.69
N PHE A 5 -9.12 -24.80 5.74
CA PHE A 5 -7.72 -25.10 6.01
C PHE A 5 -6.79 -24.62 4.87
N ALA A 6 -7.23 -24.76 3.61
CA ALA A 6 -6.46 -24.27 2.46
C ALA A 6 -6.35 -22.74 2.44
N ILE A 7 -7.47 -22.05 2.73
CA ILE A 7 -7.52 -20.58 2.80
C ILE A 7 -6.62 -20.07 3.93
N ILE A 8 -6.71 -20.68 5.12
CA ILE A 8 -5.86 -20.29 6.27
C ILE A 8 -4.39 -20.50 5.92
N LEU A 9 -4.01 -21.65 5.39
CA LEU A 9 -2.61 -21.95 5.08
C LEU A 9 -2.03 -21.00 4.03
N ALA A 10 -2.78 -20.70 2.97
CA ALA A 10 -2.36 -19.74 1.95
C ALA A 10 -2.29 -18.29 2.50
N SER A 11 -3.19 -17.92 3.40
CA SER A 11 -3.17 -16.61 4.06
C SER A 11 -1.97 -16.47 5.01
N VAL A 12 -1.66 -17.51 5.78
CA VAL A 12 -0.48 -17.55 6.66
C VAL A 12 0.80 -17.42 5.83
N TYR A 13 0.90 -18.13 4.71
CA TYR A 13 2.03 -17.98 3.79
C TYR A 13 2.15 -16.52 3.28
N GLY A 14 1.05 -15.95 2.78
CA GLY A 14 1.07 -14.57 2.29
C GLY A 14 1.46 -13.56 3.38
N LEU A 15 0.98 -13.76 4.61
CA LEU A 15 1.33 -12.93 5.76
C LEU A 15 2.83 -13.04 6.11
N ILE A 16 3.39 -14.25 6.11
CA ILE A 16 4.82 -14.47 6.36
C ILE A 16 5.66 -13.71 5.33
N ILE A 17 5.35 -13.84 4.03
CA ILE A 17 6.08 -13.13 2.99
C ILE A 17 5.93 -11.61 3.15
N ARG A 18 4.71 -11.10 3.42
CA ARG A 18 4.49 -9.66 3.66
C ARG A 18 5.31 -9.15 4.85
N LEU A 19 5.36 -9.91 5.95
CA LEU A 19 6.16 -9.54 7.11
C LEU A 19 7.66 -9.55 6.77
N MET A 20 8.15 -10.55 6.04
CA MET A 20 9.54 -10.59 5.61
C MET A 20 9.92 -9.39 4.74
N PHE A 21 9.08 -9.02 3.76
CA PHE A 21 9.28 -7.80 2.96
C PHE A 21 9.25 -6.53 3.82
N GLY A 22 8.45 -6.51 4.90
CA GLY A 22 8.42 -5.38 5.84
C GLY A 22 9.66 -5.31 6.74
N PHE A 23 10.13 -6.45 7.26
CA PHE A 23 11.30 -6.50 8.14
C PHE A 23 12.62 -6.28 7.39
N LEU A 24 12.70 -6.69 6.12
CA LEU A 24 13.86 -6.49 5.26
C LEU A 24 13.64 -5.31 4.31
N SER A 25 12.96 -4.24 4.73
CA SER A 25 12.63 -3.09 3.88
C SER A 25 13.83 -2.43 3.21
N ASP A 26 15.03 -2.57 3.80
CA ASP A 26 16.30 -2.07 3.23
C ASP A 26 16.75 -2.83 1.97
N VAL A 27 16.16 -4.00 1.70
CA VAL A 27 16.52 -4.91 0.61
C VAL A 27 15.31 -5.31 -0.22
N LEU A 28 14.15 -5.42 0.41
CA LEU A 28 12.90 -5.89 -0.18
C LEU A 28 11.85 -4.78 -0.07
N GLU A 29 11.60 -4.09 -1.17
CA GLU A 29 10.59 -3.04 -1.20
C GLU A 29 9.18 -3.63 -1.29
N ILE A 30 8.25 -3.10 -0.49
CA ILE A 30 6.85 -3.53 -0.49
C ILE A 30 6.13 -3.09 -1.77
N MET A 31 6.61 -2.03 -2.44
CA MET A 31 6.11 -1.53 -3.72
C MET A 31 6.86 -2.12 -4.93
N SER A 32 7.54 -3.25 -4.73
CA SER A 32 8.29 -3.96 -5.78
C SER A 32 7.35 -4.72 -6.74
N ILE A 33 7.83 -4.98 -7.95
CA ILE A 33 7.11 -5.80 -8.94
C ILE A 33 6.94 -7.21 -8.40
N SER A 34 7.95 -7.73 -7.72
CA SER A 34 7.91 -9.06 -7.09
C SER A 34 6.80 -9.18 -6.05
N PHE A 35 6.65 -8.18 -5.18
CA PHE A 35 5.59 -8.20 -4.19
C PHE A 35 4.21 -8.02 -4.84
N LEU A 36 4.07 -7.08 -5.78
CA LEU A 36 2.77 -6.76 -6.37
C LEU A 36 2.26 -7.83 -7.34
N PHE A 37 3.14 -8.52 -8.07
CA PHE A 37 2.74 -9.51 -9.07
C PHE A 37 2.92 -10.95 -8.58
N ILE A 38 4.11 -11.33 -8.07
CA ILE A 38 4.42 -12.73 -7.78
C ILE A 38 3.68 -13.21 -6.54
N LEU A 39 3.61 -12.40 -5.48
CA LEU A 39 2.92 -12.80 -4.25
C LEU A 39 1.43 -13.15 -4.46
N PRO A 40 0.59 -12.28 -5.08
CA PRO A 40 -0.82 -12.64 -5.30
C PRO A 40 -0.97 -13.85 -6.22
N SER A 41 -0.14 -13.95 -7.26
CA SER A 41 -0.09 -15.12 -8.13
C SER A 41 0.11 -16.42 -7.34
N LEU A 42 1.08 -16.42 -6.42
CA LEU A 42 1.37 -17.59 -5.59
C LEU A 42 0.26 -17.88 -4.58
N ILE A 43 -0.33 -16.87 -3.97
CA ILE A 43 -1.47 -17.04 -3.06
C ILE A 43 -2.64 -17.69 -3.81
N GLY A 44 -2.93 -17.22 -5.03
CA GLY A 44 -3.94 -17.80 -5.90
C GLY A 44 -3.66 -19.24 -6.27
N PHE A 45 -2.43 -19.50 -6.70
CA PHE A 45 -1.98 -20.83 -7.07
C PHE A 45 -2.04 -21.82 -5.89
N LEU A 46 -1.52 -21.42 -4.72
CA LEU A 46 -1.51 -22.21 -3.48
C LEU A 46 -2.92 -22.50 -2.99
N THR A 47 -3.81 -21.50 -3.00
CA THR A 47 -5.20 -21.67 -2.58
C THR A 47 -5.86 -22.81 -3.37
N ILE A 48 -5.74 -22.80 -4.69
CA ILE A 48 -6.38 -23.83 -5.55
C ILE A 48 -5.67 -25.19 -5.48
N ILE A 49 -4.33 -25.22 -5.38
CA ILE A 49 -3.61 -26.50 -5.35
C ILE A 49 -3.86 -27.27 -4.06
N LEU A 50 -4.07 -26.57 -2.93
CA LEU A 50 -4.40 -27.14 -1.63
C LEU A 50 -5.87 -27.60 -1.51
N LEU A 51 -6.78 -27.00 -2.30
CA LEU A 51 -8.20 -27.33 -2.26
C LEU A 51 -8.52 -28.66 -2.96
N PRO A 52 -9.42 -29.50 -2.43
CA PRO A 52 -9.82 -30.73 -3.13
C PRO A 52 -10.53 -30.38 -4.45
N LEU A 53 -10.31 -31.17 -5.50
CA LEU A 53 -10.94 -30.95 -6.82
C LEU A 53 -12.47 -30.87 -6.76
N ARG A 54 -13.10 -31.60 -5.82
CA ARG A 54 -14.56 -31.55 -5.61
C ARG A 54 -15.05 -30.15 -5.21
N ALA A 55 -14.20 -29.34 -4.58
CA ALA A 55 -14.52 -27.96 -4.20
C ALA A 55 -14.39 -26.99 -5.39
N VAL A 56 -13.39 -27.21 -6.25
CA VAL A 56 -13.09 -26.40 -7.44
C VAL A 56 -13.72 -27.06 -8.67
N LYS A 57 -15.04 -26.92 -8.81
CA LYS A 57 -15.82 -27.59 -9.85
C LYS A 57 -15.61 -27.02 -11.27
N ASN A 58 -15.33 -25.72 -11.37
CA ASN A 58 -15.24 -24.99 -12.63
C ASN A 58 -14.18 -23.88 -12.56
N ARG A 59 -13.81 -23.33 -13.72
CA ARG A 59 -12.84 -22.22 -13.84
C ARG A 59 -13.29 -20.96 -13.09
N THR A 60 -14.60 -20.69 -13.05
CA THR A 60 -15.17 -19.56 -12.31
C THR A 60 -14.88 -19.65 -10.81
N ARG A 61 -15.07 -20.82 -10.18
CA ARG A 61 -14.68 -21.01 -8.78
C ARG A 61 -13.17 -20.91 -8.58
N ALA A 62 -12.38 -21.39 -9.54
CA ALA A 62 -10.93 -21.26 -9.47
C ALA A 62 -10.47 -19.79 -9.46
N PHE A 63 -11.21 -18.91 -10.13
CA PHE A 63 -10.95 -17.46 -10.16
C PHE A 63 -11.38 -16.74 -8.87
N PHE A 64 -12.59 -17.00 -8.38
CA PHE A 64 -13.15 -16.25 -7.23
C PHE A 64 -12.74 -16.80 -5.85
N LEU A 65 -12.39 -18.08 -5.72
CA LEU A 65 -12.00 -18.64 -4.41
C LEU A 65 -10.75 -17.96 -3.81
N PRO A 66 -9.68 -17.69 -4.59
CA PRO A 66 -8.53 -16.92 -4.11
C PRO A 66 -8.86 -15.55 -3.53
N TRP A 67 -9.95 -14.90 -3.96
CA TRP A 67 -10.34 -13.58 -3.45
C TRP A 67 -10.65 -13.62 -1.96
N LEU A 68 -11.17 -14.75 -1.46
CA LEU A 68 -11.41 -14.96 -0.04
C LEU A 68 -10.09 -15.03 0.74
N THR A 69 -9.06 -15.65 0.18
CA THR A 69 -7.72 -15.70 0.78
C THR A 69 -7.12 -14.29 0.83
N SER A 70 -7.19 -13.54 -0.27
CA SER A 70 -6.74 -12.14 -0.31
C SER A 70 -7.52 -11.26 0.68
N LEU A 71 -8.83 -11.46 0.80
CA LEU A 71 -9.69 -10.71 1.72
C LEU A 71 -9.36 -11.05 3.19
N LEU A 72 -9.08 -12.31 3.49
CA LEU A 72 -8.66 -12.71 4.83
C LEU A 72 -7.32 -12.07 5.20
N LEU A 73 -6.37 -12.02 4.26
CA LEU A 73 -5.07 -11.36 4.46
C LEU A 73 -5.25 -9.85 4.69
N PHE A 74 -6.16 -9.20 3.94
CA PHE A 74 -6.58 -7.81 4.19
C PHE A 74 -7.06 -7.62 5.64
N ILE A 75 -8.04 -8.42 6.08
CA ILE A 75 -8.62 -8.30 7.42
C ILE A 75 -7.54 -8.43 8.50
N ILE A 76 -6.64 -9.42 8.35
CA ILE A 76 -5.55 -9.64 9.29
C ILE A 76 -4.62 -8.43 9.32
N THR A 77 -4.11 -7.98 8.17
CA THR A 77 -3.11 -6.89 8.13
C THR A 77 -3.66 -5.55 8.61
N VAL A 78 -4.94 -5.25 8.39
CA VAL A 78 -5.59 -4.06 8.95
C VAL A 78 -5.80 -4.19 10.46
N LEU A 79 -6.25 -5.35 10.95
CA LEU A 79 -6.48 -5.57 12.39
C LEU A 79 -5.20 -5.40 13.20
N PHE A 80 -4.07 -5.87 12.67
CA PHE A 80 -2.75 -5.72 13.29
C PHE A 80 -2.07 -4.37 12.99
N SER A 81 -2.78 -3.42 12.34
CA SER A 81 -2.25 -2.11 11.95
C SER A 81 -0.93 -2.17 11.16
N VAL A 82 -0.73 -3.25 10.40
CA VAL A 82 0.45 -3.44 9.54
C VAL A 82 0.35 -2.57 8.29
N GLU A 83 -0.87 -2.42 7.76
CA GLU A 83 -1.17 -1.65 6.56
C GLU A 83 -2.37 -0.74 6.80
N GLY A 84 -2.37 0.42 6.14
CA GLY A 84 -3.53 1.31 6.12
C GLY A 84 -4.65 0.76 5.23
N VAL A 85 -5.90 1.06 5.59
CA VAL A 85 -7.08 0.68 4.78
C VAL A 85 -6.98 1.19 3.33
N ILE A 86 -6.41 2.39 3.13
CA ILE A 86 -6.24 3.01 1.82
C ILE A 86 -5.33 2.17 0.91
N CYS A 87 -4.19 1.72 1.45
CA CYS A 87 -3.22 0.88 0.72
C CYS A 87 -3.94 -0.35 0.17
N TRP A 88 -4.77 -0.97 1.02
CA TRP A 88 -5.57 -2.11 0.65
C TRP A 88 -6.68 -1.82 -0.36
N VAL A 89 -7.41 -0.72 -0.21
CA VAL A 89 -8.43 -0.32 -1.18
C VAL A 89 -7.82 -0.14 -2.57
N MET A 90 -6.60 0.39 -2.65
CA MET A 90 -5.89 0.56 -3.92
C MET A 90 -5.36 -0.78 -4.49
N VAL A 91 -4.73 -1.63 -3.66
CA VAL A 91 -4.06 -2.85 -4.15
C VAL A 91 -5.00 -4.05 -4.29
N TYR A 92 -6.07 -4.15 -3.49
CA TYR A 92 -6.95 -5.33 -3.45
C TYR A 92 -7.55 -5.72 -4.82
N PRO A 93 -8.09 -4.79 -5.63
CA PRO A 93 -8.65 -5.16 -6.94
C PRO A 93 -7.60 -5.81 -7.84
N PHE A 94 -6.39 -5.28 -7.85
CA PHE A 94 -5.28 -5.83 -8.60
C PHE A 94 -4.78 -7.17 -8.01
N PHE A 95 -4.65 -7.24 -6.69
CA PHE A 95 -4.17 -8.43 -5.99
C PHE A 95 -5.12 -9.63 -6.16
N SER A 96 -6.43 -9.38 -6.08
CA SER A 96 -7.46 -10.40 -6.23
C SER A 96 -7.60 -10.89 -7.67
N THR A 97 -7.49 -10.01 -8.68
CA THR A 97 -7.53 -10.43 -10.09
C THR A 97 -6.33 -11.29 -10.45
N MET A 98 -5.13 -10.91 -10.02
CA MET A 98 -3.92 -11.71 -10.24
C MET A 98 -4.02 -13.08 -9.57
N ALA A 99 -4.42 -13.11 -8.29
CA ALA A 99 -4.67 -14.37 -7.58
C ALA A 99 -5.74 -15.23 -8.26
N GLY A 100 -6.77 -14.62 -8.86
CA GLY A 100 -7.79 -15.32 -9.62
C GLY A 100 -7.27 -15.93 -10.92
N ILE A 101 -6.46 -15.19 -11.69
CA ILE A 101 -5.85 -15.67 -12.93
C ILE A 101 -4.98 -16.91 -12.65
N ASP A 102 -4.10 -16.82 -11.66
CA ASP A 102 -3.23 -17.93 -11.29
C ASP A 102 -3.98 -19.09 -10.60
N GLY A 103 -5.12 -18.81 -9.96
CA GLY A 103 -6.05 -19.83 -9.52
C GLY A 103 -6.59 -20.68 -10.67
N ILE A 104 -6.92 -20.07 -11.82
CA ILE A 104 -7.32 -20.81 -13.03
C ILE A 104 -6.15 -21.67 -13.56
N ILE A 105 -4.94 -21.11 -13.59
CA ILE A 105 -3.74 -21.83 -14.05
C ILE A 105 -3.48 -23.05 -13.15
N ALA A 106 -3.55 -22.88 -11.83
CA ALA A 106 -3.44 -23.97 -10.86
C ALA A 106 -4.49 -25.05 -11.06
N TYR A 107 -5.74 -24.66 -11.34
CA TYR A 107 -6.82 -25.61 -11.64
C TYR A 107 -6.53 -26.44 -12.90
N GLN A 108 -6.07 -25.81 -13.99
CA GLN A 108 -5.70 -26.50 -15.22
C GLN A 108 -4.53 -27.46 -14.99
N PHE A 109 -3.49 -27.00 -14.30
CA PHE A 109 -2.32 -27.81 -13.95
C PHE A 109 -2.73 -29.04 -13.14
N LYS A 110 -3.58 -28.83 -12.12
CA LYS A 110 -4.09 -29.91 -11.26
C LYS A 110 -4.96 -30.90 -12.03
N SER A 111 -5.86 -30.42 -12.88
CA SER A 111 -6.73 -31.27 -13.70
C SER A 111 -5.94 -32.11 -14.71
N ASN A 112 -4.90 -31.54 -15.32
CA ASN A 112 -4.04 -32.27 -16.26
C ASN A 112 -3.14 -33.29 -15.57
N LYS A 113 -2.66 -32.98 -14.37
CA LYS A 113 -1.80 -33.88 -13.60
C LYS A 113 -2.53 -35.14 -13.12
N LEU A 114 -3.79 -35.01 -12.69
CA LEU A 114 -4.61 -36.19 -12.39
C LEU A 114 -4.80 -37.11 -13.59
N LYS A 115 -4.89 -36.56 -14.81
CA LYS A 115 -4.99 -37.36 -16.03
C LYS A 115 -3.69 -38.09 -16.38
N LYS A 116 -2.53 -37.58 -15.94
CA LYS A 116 -1.19 -38.07 -16.31
C LYS A 116 -0.49 -38.90 -15.23
N GLY A 117 -1.12 -39.16 -14.08
CA GLY A 117 -0.64 -40.12 -13.07
C GLY A 117 0.78 -39.88 -12.54
N THR A 118 1.31 -38.66 -12.59
CA THR A 118 2.73 -38.38 -12.34
C THR A 118 2.97 -37.86 -10.93
N ASP A 119 3.64 -38.68 -10.11
CA ASP A 119 4.02 -38.38 -8.73
C ASP A 119 5.39 -37.72 -8.64
N ASN A 120 5.40 -36.52 -8.03
CA ASN A 120 6.47 -35.87 -7.25
C ASN A 120 6.16 -34.35 -7.13
N PRO A 121 5.23 -33.95 -6.25
CA PRO A 121 4.78 -32.55 -6.13
C PRO A 121 5.59 -31.70 -5.12
N LYS A 122 6.32 -32.30 -4.18
CA LYS A 122 6.84 -31.58 -3.00
C LYS A 122 8.01 -30.63 -3.30
N LEU A 123 8.96 -31.05 -4.14
CA LEU A 123 10.15 -30.24 -4.47
C LEU A 123 9.81 -28.97 -5.28
N LYS A 124 8.85 -29.06 -6.22
CA LYS A 124 8.46 -27.92 -7.07
C LYS A 124 7.69 -26.85 -6.30
N LEU A 125 6.92 -27.23 -5.27
CA LEU A 125 6.12 -26.29 -4.50
C LEU A 125 6.96 -25.46 -3.54
N SER A 126 8.00 -26.05 -2.92
CA SER A 126 8.92 -25.35 -2.03
C SER A 126 9.70 -24.26 -2.78
N LEU A 127 10.23 -24.58 -3.96
CA LEU A 127 10.96 -23.62 -4.80
C LEU A 127 10.06 -22.45 -5.23
N LEU A 128 8.82 -22.77 -5.62
CA LEU A 128 7.84 -21.77 -6.03
C LEU A 128 7.44 -20.84 -4.87
N ALA A 129 7.37 -21.35 -3.64
CA ALA A 129 7.02 -20.56 -2.46
C ALA A 129 8.09 -19.51 -2.07
N ILE A 130 9.36 -19.73 -2.42
CA ILE A 130 10.47 -18.81 -2.11
C ILE A 130 10.66 -17.77 -3.23
N LEU A 131 10.03 -17.97 -4.39
CA LEU A 131 10.19 -17.14 -5.57
C LEU A 131 10.03 -15.61 -5.33
N PRO A 132 9.05 -15.11 -4.55
CA PRO A 132 8.90 -13.66 -4.34
C PRO A 132 10.11 -13.07 -3.63
N LEU A 133 10.68 -13.80 -2.67
CA LEU A 133 11.86 -13.33 -1.93
C LEU A 133 13.06 -13.26 -2.87
N PHE A 134 13.29 -14.29 -3.68
CA PHE A 134 14.41 -14.32 -4.61
C PHE A 134 14.29 -13.25 -5.70
N ALA A 135 13.10 -13.09 -6.28
CA ALA A 135 12.85 -12.07 -7.29
C ALA A 135 12.95 -10.65 -6.70
N GLY A 136 12.44 -10.44 -5.48
CA GLY A 136 12.57 -9.15 -4.79
C GLY A 136 14.03 -8.76 -4.52
N LEU A 137 14.89 -9.73 -4.20
CA LEU A 137 16.33 -9.49 -4.06
C LEU A 137 16.99 -9.03 -5.37
N LEU A 138 16.52 -9.51 -6.53
CA LEU A 138 17.04 -9.14 -7.84
C LEU A 138 16.53 -7.76 -8.31
N GLU A 139 15.37 -7.30 -7.84
CA GLU A 139 14.76 -6.02 -8.24
C GLU A 139 15.43 -4.79 -7.62
N ARG A 140 16.27 -4.98 -6.60
CA ARG A 140 16.96 -3.92 -5.86
C ARG A 140 17.73 -2.95 -6.77
N ASP A 141 18.30 -3.45 -7.88
CA ASP A 141 19.13 -2.63 -8.77
C ASP A 141 18.31 -1.72 -9.71
N ALA A 142 17.01 -1.96 -9.90
CA ALA A 142 16.19 -1.24 -10.88
C ALA A 142 15.37 -0.08 -10.30
N SER A 143 15.10 -0.08 -8.98
CA SER A 143 14.03 0.73 -8.36
C SER A 143 14.52 2.03 -7.70
N SER A 144 15.83 2.23 -7.55
CA SER A 144 16.42 3.37 -6.83
C SER A 144 16.46 4.70 -7.59
N ALA A 145 15.77 4.83 -8.73
CA ALA A 145 15.68 6.10 -9.44
C ALA A 145 14.64 7.02 -8.77
N THR A 146 15.04 7.71 -7.70
CA THR A 146 14.24 8.75 -7.05
C THR A 146 13.88 9.82 -8.07
N SER A 147 12.65 9.74 -8.58
CA SER A 147 12.12 10.70 -9.54
C SER A 147 11.61 11.92 -8.76
N GLN A 148 12.17 13.09 -9.04
CA GLN A 148 11.67 14.35 -8.48
C GLN A 148 10.44 14.80 -9.27
N TYR A 149 9.31 14.90 -8.59
CA TYR A 149 8.05 15.39 -9.18
C TYR A 149 7.74 16.79 -8.66
N GLN A 150 7.29 17.67 -9.56
CA GLN A 150 6.78 18.99 -9.22
C GLN A 150 5.28 19.03 -9.50
N LEU A 151 4.49 19.44 -8.49
CA LEU A 151 3.05 19.62 -8.60
C LEU A 151 2.70 21.09 -8.36
N SER A 152 1.88 21.68 -9.22
CA SER A 152 1.44 23.07 -9.13
C SER A 152 -0.09 23.13 -9.14
N ARG A 153 -0.67 23.89 -8.21
CA ARG A 153 -2.12 24.13 -8.12
C ARG A 153 -2.39 25.62 -7.93
N SER A 154 -3.37 26.15 -8.65
CA SER A 154 -3.83 27.53 -8.50
C SER A 154 -5.31 27.56 -8.13
N VAL A 155 -5.69 28.51 -7.28
CA VAL A 155 -7.07 28.76 -6.85
C VAL A 155 -7.30 30.26 -6.83
N VAL A 156 -8.43 30.72 -7.37
CA VAL A 156 -8.85 32.12 -7.30
C VAL A 156 -9.59 32.34 -5.98
N ILE A 157 -9.17 33.34 -5.21
CA ILE A 157 -9.78 33.72 -3.94
C ILE A 157 -10.27 35.16 -4.06
N GLU A 158 -11.56 35.38 -3.85
CA GLU A 158 -12.17 36.71 -3.84
C GLU A 158 -11.90 37.44 -2.51
N ALA A 159 -10.65 37.78 -2.26
CA ALA A 159 -10.21 38.52 -1.07
C ALA A 159 -9.00 39.40 -1.38
N SER A 160 -8.73 40.40 -0.51
CA SER A 160 -7.53 41.23 -0.66
C SER A 160 -6.25 40.43 -0.40
N THR A 161 -5.15 40.81 -1.06
CA THR A 161 -3.83 40.18 -0.87
C THR A 161 -3.38 40.19 0.58
N VAL A 162 -3.68 41.26 1.32
CA VAL A 162 -3.36 41.38 2.75
C VAL A 162 -4.14 40.37 3.59
N ALA A 163 -5.43 40.20 3.31
CA ALA A 163 -6.26 39.21 4.03
C ALA A 163 -5.76 37.78 3.78
N VAL A 164 -5.42 37.44 2.54
CA VAL A 164 -4.86 36.12 2.17
C VAL A 164 -3.50 35.92 2.85
N TRP A 165 -2.62 36.91 2.77
CA TRP A 165 -1.28 36.84 3.36
C TRP A 165 -1.30 36.62 4.88
N ASN A 166 -2.19 37.33 5.58
CA ASN A 166 -2.38 37.14 7.01
C ASN A 166 -2.85 35.72 7.34
N LYS A 167 -3.72 35.12 6.52
CA LYS A 167 -4.16 33.73 6.71
C LYS A 167 -3.06 32.71 6.43
N ILE A 168 -2.14 32.99 5.52
CA ILE A 168 -0.99 32.10 5.22
C ILE A 168 0.07 32.16 6.33
N THR A 169 0.34 33.35 6.87
CA THR A 169 1.42 33.58 7.84
C THR A 169 0.98 33.38 9.29
N HIS A 170 -0.31 33.48 9.60
CA HIS A 170 -0.84 33.36 10.97
C HIS A 170 -1.91 32.26 11.04
N ILE A 171 -1.53 31.03 10.70
CA ILE A 171 -2.42 29.87 10.79
C ILE A 171 -2.54 29.45 12.26
N ARG A 172 -3.53 30.01 12.95
CA ARG A 172 -3.96 29.56 14.28
C ARG A 172 -4.61 28.18 14.20
N LEU A 173 -5.11 27.69 15.34
CA LEU A 173 -5.88 26.45 15.43
C LEU A 173 -7.03 26.47 14.41
N ILE A 174 -6.97 25.57 13.44
CA ILE A 174 -8.03 25.34 12.46
C ILE A 174 -9.10 24.50 13.14
N SER A 175 -10.35 24.96 13.11
CA SER A 175 -11.45 24.22 13.72
C SER A 175 -11.69 22.91 12.95
N SER A 176 -12.05 21.84 13.67
CA SER A 176 -12.28 20.52 13.07
C SER A 176 -13.42 20.48 12.05
N ASN A 177 -14.23 21.55 11.97
CA ASN A 177 -15.36 21.71 11.05
C ASN A 177 -14.99 22.49 9.78
N GLU A 178 -13.96 23.35 9.82
CA GLU A 178 -13.48 24.10 8.64
C GLU A 178 -12.74 23.20 7.64
N ASN A 179 -12.10 22.14 8.12
CA ASN A 179 -11.30 21.22 7.31
C ASN A 179 -11.96 19.85 7.15
N ARG A 180 -13.30 19.82 7.04
CA ARG A 180 -14.05 18.59 6.80
C ARG A 180 -14.03 18.23 5.32
N SER A 181 -13.38 17.12 5.01
CA SER A 181 -13.59 16.40 3.76
C SER A 181 -13.98 14.96 4.09
N LEU A 182 -15.16 14.55 3.61
CA LEU A 182 -15.65 13.17 3.78
C LEU A 182 -14.62 12.15 3.30
N PHE A 183 -13.85 12.50 2.27
CA PHE A 183 -12.80 11.64 1.74
C PHE A 183 -11.60 11.51 2.70
N THR A 184 -11.06 12.62 3.19
CA THR A 184 -9.88 12.58 4.10
C THR A 184 -10.18 11.83 5.40
N ASP A 185 -11.42 11.89 5.84
CA ASP A 185 -11.88 11.29 7.09
C ASP A 185 -11.99 9.77 6.98
N VAL A 186 -12.56 9.29 5.86
CA VAL A 186 -12.66 7.86 5.56
C VAL A 186 -11.28 7.26 5.29
N VAL A 187 -10.43 8.03 4.62
CA VAL A 187 -9.06 7.64 4.25
C VAL A 187 -8.14 7.66 5.48
N GLY A 188 -8.45 8.47 6.52
CA GLY A 188 -7.67 8.56 7.74
C GLY A 188 -6.38 9.36 7.59
N PHE A 189 -6.31 10.22 6.58
CA PHE A 189 -5.18 11.13 6.34
C PHE A 189 -5.16 12.19 7.46
N PRO A 190 -4.02 12.40 8.14
CA PRO A 190 -3.96 13.34 9.25
C PRO A 190 -4.21 14.76 8.74
N ARG A 191 -5.13 15.47 9.38
CA ARG A 191 -5.48 16.82 8.97
C ARG A 191 -4.51 17.84 9.56
N HIS A 192 -4.31 18.94 8.83
CA HIS A 192 -3.55 20.10 9.32
C HIS A 192 -4.35 20.82 10.41
N THR A 193 -3.73 21.05 11.57
CA THR A 193 -4.38 21.62 12.75
C THR A 193 -3.90 23.03 13.07
N SER A 194 -2.61 23.33 12.92
CA SER A 194 -2.05 24.66 13.16
C SER A 194 -0.66 24.80 12.56
N THR A 195 -0.18 26.04 12.42
CA THR A 195 1.22 26.32 12.11
C THR A 195 1.75 27.38 13.06
N VAL A 196 2.86 27.09 13.73
CA VAL A 196 3.57 28.06 14.58
C VAL A 196 4.79 28.55 13.82
N ILE A 197 4.89 29.86 13.59
CA ILE A 197 6.06 30.50 12.98
C ILE A 197 6.83 31.20 14.09
N ASP A 198 8.12 30.94 14.19
CA ASP A 198 8.99 31.60 15.17
C ASP A 198 9.41 32.98 14.65
N THR A 199 10.02 33.00 13.47
CA THR A 199 10.49 34.22 12.81
C THR A 199 10.07 34.26 11.34
N LEU A 200 9.42 35.35 10.93
CA LEU A 200 8.96 35.54 9.54
C LEU A 200 10.03 36.23 8.70
N ILE A 201 11.18 35.55 8.54
CA ILE A 201 12.31 35.99 7.71
C ILE A 201 12.84 34.80 6.91
N ALA A 202 13.61 35.04 5.85
CA ALA A 202 14.37 33.97 5.19
C ALA A 202 15.35 33.34 6.20
N GLY A 203 15.37 32.01 6.28
CA GLY A 203 16.06 31.24 7.32
C GLY A 203 15.26 31.04 8.61
N GLY A 204 14.09 31.67 8.75
CA GLY A 204 13.20 31.50 9.89
C GLY A 204 12.56 30.11 9.92
N HIS A 205 12.26 29.63 11.13
CA HIS A 205 11.66 28.32 11.36
C HIS A 205 10.14 28.40 11.55
N ARG A 206 9.44 27.39 11.05
CA ARG A 206 8.03 27.15 11.36
C ARG A 206 7.76 25.66 11.59
N LYS A 207 6.73 25.38 12.38
CA LYS A 207 6.27 24.02 12.66
C LYS A 207 4.82 23.87 12.26
N ALA A 208 4.57 23.03 11.26
CA ALA A 208 3.21 22.67 10.85
C ALA A 208 2.76 21.42 11.64
N MET A 209 1.67 21.55 12.39
CA MET A 209 1.11 20.49 13.22
C MET A 209 -0.08 19.82 12.53
N PHE A 210 -0.14 18.49 12.64
CA PHE A 210 -1.20 17.67 12.10
C PHE A 210 -1.78 16.77 13.19
N GLU A 211 -2.93 16.16 12.89
CA GLU A 211 -3.52 15.15 13.77
C GLU A 211 -2.57 13.96 14.00
N LYS A 212 -2.84 13.17 15.05
CA LYS A 212 -2.06 11.97 15.41
C LYS A 212 -0.60 12.27 15.76
N GLY A 213 -0.28 13.51 16.15
CA GLY A 213 1.05 13.91 16.61
C GLY A 213 2.07 14.10 15.49
N LEU A 214 1.66 14.05 14.22
CA LEU A 214 2.52 14.35 13.08
C LEU A 214 2.84 15.85 13.05
N TYR A 215 4.10 16.20 12.82
CA TYR A 215 4.51 17.57 12.58
C TYR A 215 5.64 17.63 11.56
N PHE A 216 5.72 18.75 10.85
CA PHE A 216 6.82 19.05 9.94
C PHE A 216 7.59 20.26 10.46
N ASP A 217 8.91 20.10 10.60
CA ASP A 217 9.84 21.22 10.87
C ASP A 217 10.27 21.81 9.52
N GLU A 218 9.95 23.07 9.31
CA GLU A 218 10.10 23.72 8.01
C GLU A 218 10.93 25.00 8.16
N VAL A 219 11.75 25.28 7.16
CA VAL A 219 12.56 26.49 7.05
C VAL A 219 12.04 27.35 5.91
N ILE A 220 11.89 28.65 6.15
CA ILE A 220 11.52 29.62 5.12
C ILE A 220 12.74 29.86 4.23
N THR A 221 12.67 29.46 2.97
CA THR A 221 13.78 29.58 2.02
C THR A 221 13.71 30.88 1.21
N GLU A 222 12.50 31.35 0.90
CA GLU A 222 12.27 32.61 0.21
C GLU A 222 11.02 33.30 0.76
N LEU A 223 11.13 34.61 0.95
CA LEU A 223 10.04 35.45 1.46
C LEU A 223 9.97 36.77 0.68
N LYS A 224 8.86 36.98 -0.03
CA LYS A 224 8.49 38.28 -0.61
C LYS A 224 7.13 38.68 -0.03
N PRO A 225 7.07 39.68 0.85
CA PRO A 225 5.83 40.09 1.51
C PRO A 225 4.67 40.28 0.52
N LEU A 226 3.50 39.76 0.86
CA LEU A 226 2.26 39.83 0.06
C LEU A 226 2.35 39.12 -1.31
N GLN A 227 3.39 38.36 -1.60
CA GLN A 227 3.59 37.74 -2.93
C GLN A 227 4.02 36.29 -2.88
N LEU A 228 5.02 35.95 -2.06
CA LEU A 228 5.65 34.64 -2.08
C LEU A 228 6.14 34.21 -0.71
N LEU A 229 5.79 32.99 -0.32
CA LEU A 229 6.35 32.28 0.82
C LEU A 229 6.75 30.88 0.36
N THR A 230 8.05 30.61 0.33
CA THR A 230 8.61 29.30 0.00
C THR A 230 9.16 28.67 1.26
N VAL A 231 8.83 27.40 1.48
CA VAL A 231 9.28 26.63 2.64
C VAL A 231 9.86 25.29 2.19
N ALA A 232 10.82 24.80 2.95
CA ALA A 232 11.39 23.47 2.77
C ALA A 232 11.29 22.68 4.08
N ILE A 233 10.92 21.41 3.99
CA ILE A 233 10.92 20.49 5.14
C ILE A 233 12.37 20.12 5.46
N LYS A 234 12.76 20.27 6.72
CA LYS A 234 14.06 19.81 7.19
C LYS A 234 13.99 18.28 7.41
N ALA A 235 14.80 17.55 6.65
CA ALA A 235 14.96 16.11 6.80
C ALA A 235 15.72 15.76 8.10
#